data_AF-A0A1F8X2S7-F1
#
_entry.id   AF-A0A1F8X2S7-F1
#
_cell.length_a   1.000
_cell.length_b   1.000
_cell.length_c   1.000
_cell.angle_alpha   90.00
_cell.angle_beta   90.00
_cell.angle_gamma   90.00
#
_symmetry.space_group_name_H-M   'P 1'
#
loop_
_entity.id
_entity.type
_entity.pdbx_description
1 polymer ?
#
loop_
_entity_poly.entity_id
_entity_poly.type
_entity_poly.pdbx_seq_one_letter_code
_entity_poly.pdbx_strand_id
1 'polypeptide(L)' 'MGLVMKEKIVKIEKGKEGVALPEEFLRFLELIPGAEVEVKLDKKRKWIVIRPMHGEDFLEHFRDTMESMA' A
#
# COMPACT_ATOMS: atom_id res chain seq x y z
N MET A 1 -21.59 -1.97 -13.38
CA MET A 1 -20.90 -0.95 -12.56
C MET A 1 -19.41 -1.18 -12.71
N GLY A 2 -18.71 -0.31 -13.44
CA GLY A 2 -17.26 -0.43 -13.60
C GLY A 2 -16.55 0.01 -12.32
N LEU A 3 -15.49 -0.69 -11.93
CA LEU A 3 -14.58 -0.24 -10.88
C LEU A 3 -14.01 1.13 -11.31
N VAL A 4 -14.25 2.17 -10.51
CA VAL A 4 -13.67 3.49 -10.75
C VAL A 4 -12.19 3.39 -10.41
N MET A 5 -11.33 3.39 -11.43
CA MET A 5 -9.89 3.39 -11.26
C MET A 5 -9.48 4.68 -10.53
N LYS A 6 -8.92 4.58 -9.32
CA LYS A 6 -8.42 5.73 -8.58
C LYS A 6 -6.97 6.01 -8.99
N GLU A 7 -6.70 7.25 -9.37
CA GLU A 7 -5.37 7.70 -9.81
C GLU A 7 -4.99 8.99 -9.07
N LYS A 8 -3.69 9.13 -8.74
CA LYS A 8 -3.14 10.37 -8.18
C LYS A 8 -1.71 10.56 -8.66
N ILE A 9 -1.43 11.74 -9.22
CA ILE A 9 -0.06 12.12 -9.57
C ILE A 9 0.64 12.57 -8.30
N VAL A 10 1.76 11.93 -7.97
CA VAL A 10 2.58 12.23 -6.79
C VAL A 10 3.99 12.65 -7.23
N LYS A 11 4.61 13.53 -6.46
CA LYS A 11 5.97 14.01 -6.71
C LYS A 11 6.96 13.22 -5.87
N ILE A 12 8.09 12.83 -6.48
CA ILE A 12 9.24 12.32 -5.74
C ILE A 12 10.00 13.53 -5.19
N GLU A 13 10.05 13.64 -3.87
CA GLU A 13 10.73 14.76 -3.21
C GLU A 13 12.26 14.61 -3.32
N LYS A 14 12.94 15.75 -3.47
CA LYS A 14 14.41 15.78 -3.57
C LYS A 14 15.03 15.22 -2.29
N GLY A 15 15.98 14.29 -2.43
CA GLY A 15 16.67 13.67 -1.31
C GLY A 15 15.87 12.55 -0.62
N LYS A 16 14.70 12.17 -1.14
CA LYS A 16 13.99 10.97 -0.70
C LYS A 16 14.22 9.84 -1.71
N GLU A 17 14.52 8.66 -1.17
CA GLU A 17 14.59 7.43 -1.96
C GLU A 17 13.19 6.80 -1.98
N GLY A 18 12.34 7.22 -2.93
CA GLY A 18 11.07 6.55 -3.20
C GLY A 18 9.84 7.44 -3.41
N VAL A 19 8.71 6.77 -3.64
CA VAL A 19 7.39 7.39 -3.86
C VAL A 19 6.53 7.17 -2.60
N ALA A 20 5.98 8.25 -2.05
CA ALA A 20 4.97 8.13 -0.99
C ALA A 20 3.62 7.75 -1.61
N LEU A 21 3.05 6.62 -1.17
CA LEU A 21 1.73 6.20 -1.62
C LEU A 21 0.64 7.04 -0.93
N PRO A 22 -0.44 7.42 -1.65
CA PRO A 22 -1.57 8.13 -1.05
C PRO A 22 -2.21 7.32 0.09
N GLU A 23 -2.58 8.00 1.18
CA GLU A 23 -3.18 7.37 2.36
C GLU A 23 -4.44 6.56 2.03
N GLU A 24 -5.30 7.07 1.15
CA GLU A 24 -6.50 6.35 0.71
C GLU A 24 -6.18 5.03 -0.02
N PHE A 25 -5.02 4.91 -0.67
CA PHE A 25 -4.60 3.67 -1.32
C PHE A 25 -4.04 2.71 -0.29
N LEU A 26 -3.28 3.21 0.69
CA LEU A 26 -2.79 2.41 1.82
C LEU A 26 -3.95 1.80 2.60
N ARG A 27 -4.98 2.60 2.93
CA ARG A 27 -6.20 2.13 3.61
C ARG A 27 -6.96 1.09 2.78
N PHE A 28 -7.10 1.31 1.47
CA PHE A 28 -7.78 0.37 0.58
C PHE A 28 -7.01 -0.96 0.44
N LEU A 29 -5.69 -0.90 0.44
CA LEU A 29 -4.80 -2.08 0.36
C LEU A 29 -4.47 -2.67 1.74
N GLU A 30 -5.03 -2.09 2.81
CA GLU A 30 -4.74 -2.47 4.21
C GLU A 30 -3.23 -2.53 4.53
N LEU A 31 -2.45 -1.63 3.92
CA LEU A 31 -1.01 -1.53 4.12
C LEU A 31 -0.69 -0.68 5.35
N ILE A 32 -0.29 -1.33 6.43
CA ILE A 32 0.24 -0.69 7.64
C ILE A 32 1.77 -0.66 7.67
N PRO A 33 2.38 0.17 8.53
CA PRO A 33 3.79 0.08 8.83
C PRO A 33 4.18 -1.36 9.22
N GLY A 34 5.20 -1.91 8.55
CA GLY A 34 5.67 -3.29 8.77
C GLY A 34 5.00 -4.35 7.89
N ALA A 35 3.97 -4.01 7.12
CA ALA A 35 3.33 -4.95 6.20
C ALA A 35 4.29 -5.38 5.07
N GLU A 36 4.29 -6.67 4.73
CA GLU A 36 5.04 -7.18 3.59
C GLU A 36 4.30 -6.93 2.27
N VAL A 37 5.05 -6.50 1.26
CA VAL A 37 4.52 -6.25 -0.09
C VAL A 37 5.39 -6.90 -1.14
N GLU A 38 4.74 -7.40 -2.18
CA GLU A 38 5.41 -7.78 -3.41
C GLU A 38 5.55 -6.56 -4.32
N VAL A 39 6.76 -6.32 -4.81
CA VAL A 39 7.06 -5.25 -5.77
C VAL A 39 7.50 -5.87 -7.10
N LYS A 40 6.70 -5.67 -8.16
CA LYS A 40 6.97 -6.17 -9.51
C LYS A 40 7.24 -5.03 -10.48
N LEU A 41 8.26 -5.19 -11.32
CA LEU A 41 8.54 -4.29 -12.43
C LEU A 41 7.97 -4.86 -13.74
N ASP A 42 6.87 -4.27 -14.23
CA ASP A 42 6.40 -4.51 -15.60
C ASP A 42 7.20 -3.62 -16.55
N LYS A 43 8.24 -4.19 -17.16
CA LYS A 43 9.12 -3.47 -18.12
C LYS A 43 8.40 -3.03 -19.39
N LYS A 44 7.35 -3.73 -19.82
CA LYS A 44 6.62 -3.42 -21.07
C LYS A 44 5.80 -2.15 -20.88
N ARG A 45 5.11 -2.04 -19.75
CA ARG A 45 4.31 -0.86 -19.39
C ARG A 45 5.14 0.22 -18.69
N LYS A 46 6.36 -0.11 -18.27
CA LYS A 46 7.23 0.71 -17.41
C LYS A 46 6.55 1.05 -16.08
N TRP A 47 5.89 0.05 -15.48
CA TRP A 47 5.14 0.20 -14.24
C TRP A 47 5.79 -0.54 -13.10
N ILE A 48 5.66 0.01 -11.90
CA ILE A 48 5.85 -0.71 -10.66
C ILE A 48 4.46 -1.11 -10.16
N VAL A 49 4.28 -2.40 -9.92
CA VAL A 49 3.07 -2.95 -9.30
C VAL A 49 3.42 -3.34 -7.88
N ILE A 50 2.67 -2.82 -6.93
CA ILE A 50 2.80 -3.14 -5.51
C ILE A 50 1.54 -3.89 -5.09
N ARG A 51 1.72 -5.05 -4.46
CA ARG A 51 0.61 -5.87 -3.95
C ARG A 51 0.88 -6.26 -2.49
N PRO A 52 -0.10 -6.11 -1.58
CA PRO A 52 0.00 -6.67 -0.22
C PRO A 52 0.16 -8.19 -0.27
N MET A 53 1.10 -8.71 0.52
CA MET A 53 1.25 -10.14 0.78
C MET A 53 0.48 -10.45 2.05
N HIS A 54 -0.86 -10.44 2.01
CA HIS A 54 -1.65 -10.78 3.20
C HIS A 54 -1.25 -12.19 3.66
N GLY A 55 -0.57 -12.27 4.80
CA GLY A 55 -0.51 -13.48 5.61
C GLY A 55 -1.90 -13.68 6.21
N GLU A 56 -2.39 -14.90 6.23
CA GLU A 56 -3.72 -15.26 6.73
C GLU A 56 -3.95 -14.85 8.22
N ASP A 57 -2.92 -14.36 8.91
CA ASP A 57 -2.91 -13.98 10.34
C ASP A 57 -3.13 -12.48 10.62
N PHE A 58 -3.37 -11.66 9.61
CA PHE A 58 -3.43 -10.19 9.77
C PHE A 58 -4.60 -9.71 10.66
N LEU A 59 -5.70 -10.45 10.72
CA LEU A 59 -6.87 -10.11 11.55
C LEU A 59 -6.62 -10.29 13.06
N GLU A 60 -5.71 -11.17 13.47
CA GLU A 60 -5.44 -11.42 14.89
C GLU A 60 -4.58 -10.31 15.51
N HIS A 61 -3.52 -9.88 14.84
CA HIS A 61 -2.64 -8.81 15.35
C HIS A 61 -3.23 -7.39 15.30
N PHE A 62 -4.26 -7.19 14.47
CA PHE A 62 -4.88 -5.88 14.32
C PHE A 62 -5.81 -5.49 15.47
N ARG A 63 -6.43 -6.47 16.15
CA ARG A 63 -7.31 -6.21 17.30
C ARG A 63 -6.55 -5.54 18.44
N ASP A 64 -5.39 -6.09 18.78
CA ASP A 64 -4.57 -5.59 19.88
C ASP A 64 -4.04 -4.16 19.63
N THR A 65 -3.78 -3.84 18.36
CA THR A 65 -3.26 -2.52 17.97
C THR A 65 -4.36 -1.46 17.95
N MET A 66 -5.59 -1.81 17.55
CA MET A 66 -6.72 -0.86 17.56
C MET A 66 -7.25 -0.59 18.98
N GLU A 67 -7.20 -1.58 19.89
CA GLU A 67 -7.56 -1.35 21.30
C GLU A 67 -6.56 -0.46 22.04
N SER A 68 -5.30 -0.44 21.61
CA SER A 68 -4.25 0.40 22.23
C SER A 68 -4.29 1.88 21.80
N MET A 69 -5.16 2.26 20.86
CA MET A 69 -5.32 3.64 20.37
C MET A 69 -6.68 4.28 20.72
N ALA A 70 -7.52 3.59 21.50
CA ALA A 70 -8.82 4.06 21.98
C ALA A 70 -8.76 4.57 23.43
#